data_AF-A0A966GC44-F1
#
_entry.id   AF-A0A966GC44-F1
#
_cell.length_a   1.000
_cell.length_b   1.000
_cell.length_c   1.000
_cell.angle_alpha   90.00
_cell.angle_beta   90.00
_cell.angle_gamma   90.00
#
_symmetry.space_group_name_H-M   'P 1'
#
loop_
_entity.id
_entity.type
_entity.pdbx_description
1 polymer ?
#
loop_
_entity_poly.entity_id
_entity_poly.type
_entity_poly.pdbx_seq_one_letter_code
_entity_poly.pdbx_strand_id
1 'polypeptide(L)'
;MDPESAHPDDPHYVHRTGWLRAAVLGANDGIVSVSSLILGVAAATPDAQAILVAGVAGLVAGAMSMAAGEYISVSSQRDSEQADIRREKQALADTPEHELEELAALYQARGLSAETAAIVAHELSALDPLAAHVRDELGLSDHFAARPLQAALASGATFSVAAAIPVAAAYLAPASVIILAVLIVSVAALAILGALGARAGAAPMVPAVSRVVGWGIFAMAITAAIGWLFGVSV
;
A
#
# COMPACT_ATOMS: atom_id res chain seq x y z
N MET A 1 -20.94 -5.61 -19.84
CA MET A 1 -20.44 -7.01 -19.88
C MET A 1 -18.94 -6.88 -19.75
N ASP A 2 -18.34 -7.43 -18.69
CA ASP A 2 -16.89 -7.47 -18.61
C ASP A 2 -16.37 -8.31 -19.80
N PRO A 3 -15.38 -7.83 -20.56
CA PRO A 3 -14.82 -8.61 -21.65
C PRO A 3 -14.19 -9.88 -21.10
N GLU A 4 -14.46 -11.02 -21.73
CA GLU A 4 -13.77 -12.28 -21.45
C GLU A 4 -12.26 -12.06 -21.57
N SER A 5 -11.51 -12.50 -20.54
CA SER A 5 -10.04 -12.46 -20.56
C SER A 5 -9.53 -13.17 -21.81
N ALA A 6 -8.66 -12.52 -22.58
CA ALA A 6 -7.99 -13.11 -23.74
C ALA A 6 -7.11 -14.33 -23.36
N HIS A 7 -6.79 -14.48 -22.07
CA HIS A 7 -6.08 -15.63 -21.50
C HIS A 7 -6.84 -16.18 -20.29
N PRO A 8 -7.69 -17.22 -20.48
CA PRO A 8 -8.42 -17.87 -19.39
C PRO A 8 -7.50 -18.62 -18.41
N ASP A 9 -6.35 -19.09 -18.90
CA ASP A 9 -5.43 -19.98 -18.18
C ASP A 9 -4.24 -19.25 -17.51
N ASP A 10 -4.09 -17.94 -17.74
CA ASP A 10 -3.03 -17.11 -17.15
C ASP A 10 -3.64 -15.93 -16.37
N PRO A 11 -3.85 -16.08 -15.05
CA PRO A 11 -4.46 -15.02 -14.25
C PRO A 11 -3.52 -13.81 -14.15
N HIS A 12 -3.89 -12.70 -14.76
CA HIS A 12 -3.17 -11.44 -14.59
C HIS A 12 -3.37 -10.89 -13.17
N TYR A 13 -2.31 -10.93 -12.35
CA TYR A 13 -2.33 -10.49 -10.94
C TYR A 13 -2.35 -8.96 -10.73
N VAL A 14 -2.25 -8.18 -11.81
CA VAL A 14 -2.22 -6.71 -11.79
C VAL A 14 -3.49 -6.11 -11.16
N HIS A 15 -4.62 -6.84 -11.22
CA HIS A 15 -5.94 -6.39 -10.78
C HIS A 15 -6.17 -6.37 -9.25
N ARG A 16 -5.20 -6.79 -8.42
CA ARG A 16 -5.30 -6.75 -6.94
C ARG A 16 -4.44 -5.68 -6.27
N THR A 17 -3.80 -4.82 -7.05
CA THR A 17 -2.64 -4.01 -6.62
C THR A 17 -2.93 -3.00 -5.51
N GLY A 18 -4.02 -2.25 -5.55
CA GLY A 18 -4.26 -1.14 -4.61
C GLY A 18 -4.40 -1.58 -3.14
N TRP A 19 -5.42 -2.39 -2.84
CA TRP A 19 -5.70 -2.81 -1.47
C TRP A 19 -4.72 -3.87 -0.96
N LEU A 20 -4.17 -4.73 -1.84
CA LEU A 20 -3.17 -5.72 -1.45
C LEU A 20 -1.85 -5.04 -1.07
N ARG A 21 -1.43 -4.00 -1.82
CA ARG A 21 -0.29 -3.17 -1.45
C ARG A 21 -0.51 -2.53 -0.09
N ALA A 22 -1.69 -1.91 0.12
CA ALA A 22 -2.05 -1.29 1.39
C ALA A 22 -2.04 -2.30 2.56
N ALA A 23 -2.53 -3.52 2.34
CA ALA A 23 -2.52 -4.61 3.32
C ALA A 23 -1.10 -5.10 3.67
N VAL A 24 -0.25 -5.32 2.67
CA VAL A 24 1.15 -5.76 2.90
C VAL A 24 1.95 -4.66 3.60
N LEU A 25 1.75 -3.40 3.20
CA LEU A 25 2.36 -2.25 3.85
C LEU A 25 1.91 -2.15 5.31
N GLY A 26 0.60 -2.26 5.57
CA GLY A 26 0.03 -2.26 6.92
C GLY A 26 0.62 -3.35 7.82
N ALA A 27 0.63 -4.60 7.34
CA ALA A 27 1.21 -5.71 8.10
C ALA A 27 2.70 -5.52 8.41
N ASN A 28 3.49 -5.07 7.43
CA ASN A 28 4.92 -4.86 7.61
C ASN A 28 5.18 -3.73 8.62
N ASP A 29 4.52 -2.60 8.44
CA ASP A 29 4.67 -1.45 9.31
C ASP A 29 4.19 -1.75 10.74
N GLY A 30 3.11 -2.52 10.90
CA GLY A 30 2.61 -2.95 12.21
C GLY A 30 3.64 -3.75 13.01
N ILE A 31 4.32 -4.72 12.38
CA ILE A 31 5.37 -5.48 13.06
C ILE A 31 6.56 -4.58 13.37
N VAL A 32 7.09 -3.85 12.38
CA VAL A 32 8.32 -3.07 12.54
C VAL A 32 8.13 -1.94 13.55
N SER A 33 7.10 -1.11 13.39
CA SER A 33 6.91 0.08 14.23
C SER A 33 6.64 -0.27 15.70
N VAL A 34 5.76 -1.24 15.96
CA VAL A 34 5.36 -1.59 17.33
C VAL A 34 6.42 -2.41 18.03
N SER A 35 7.11 -3.33 17.34
CA SER A 35 8.28 -4.02 17.92
C SER A 35 9.40 -3.03 18.24
N SER A 36 9.69 -2.08 17.34
CA SER A 36 10.71 -1.05 17.55
C SER A 36 10.37 -0.16 18.75
N LEU A 37 9.10 0.23 18.91
CA LEU A 37 8.65 1.01 20.06
C LEU A 37 8.80 0.22 21.38
N ILE A 38 8.37 -1.04 21.39
CA ILE A 38 8.50 -1.94 22.55
C ILE A 38 9.98 -2.12 22.93
N LEU A 39 10.86 -2.41 21.97
CA LEU A 39 12.29 -2.58 22.22
C LEU A 39 12.94 -1.28 22.70
N GLY A 40 12.55 -0.13 22.15
CA GLY A 40 13.02 1.17 22.60
C GLY A 40 12.66 1.44 24.06
N VAL A 41 11.39 1.27 24.44
CA VAL A 41 10.96 1.47 25.82
C VAL A 41 11.60 0.45 26.77
N ALA A 42 11.67 -0.82 26.37
CA ALA A 42 12.29 -1.87 27.17
C ALA A 42 13.80 -1.68 27.36
N ALA A 43 14.48 -1.02 26.42
CA ALA A 43 15.88 -0.65 26.56
C ALA A 43 16.09 0.53 27.53
N ALA A 44 15.07 1.36 27.75
CA ALA A 44 15.10 2.50 28.66
C ALA A 44 14.69 2.15 30.10
N THR A 45 13.75 1.21 30.28
CA THR A 45 13.22 0.84 31.59
C THR A 45 12.83 -0.64 31.67
N PRO A 46 13.04 -1.32 32.82
CA PRO A 46 12.58 -2.69 33.04
C PRO A 46 11.09 -2.80 33.40
N ASP A 47 10.36 -1.68 33.52
CA ASP A 47 8.94 -1.70 33.89
C ASP A 47 8.05 -2.30 32.78
N ALA A 48 7.53 -3.50 33.02
CA ALA A 48 6.63 -4.21 32.11
C ALA A 48 5.35 -3.43 31.82
N GLN A 49 4.83 -2.64 32.77
CA GLN A 49 3.62 -1.86 32.55
C GLN A 49 3.88 -0.73 31.56
N ALA A 50 4.97 0.03 31.72
CA ALA A 50 5.39 1.05 30.75
C ALA A 50 5.58 0.48 29.34
N ILE A 51 6.24 -0.68 29.23
CA ILE A 51 6.48 -1.35 27.94
C ILE A 51 5.14 -1.73 27.27
N LEU A 52 4.20 -2.30 28.02
CA LEU A 52 2.89 -2.71 27.47
C LEU A 52 2.03 -1.51 27.07
N VAL A 53 2.02 -0.44 27.88
CA VAL A 53 1.32 0.80 27.54
C VAL A 53 1.88 1.37 26.25
N ALA A 54 3.21 1.43 26.10
CA ALA A 54 3.83 1.89 24.86
C ALA A 54 3.46 1.01 23.67
N GLY A 55 3.52 -0.31 23.79
CA GLY A 55 3.16 -1.25 22.73
C GLY A 55 1.70 -1.13 22.28
N VAL A 56 0.75 -1.09 23.23
CA VAL A 56 -0.69 -0.97 22.93
C VAL A 56 -1.02 0.41 22.37
N ALA A 57 -0.47 1.48 22.94
CA ALA A 57 -0.66 2.82 22.43
C ALA A 57 -0.10 2.97 21.02
N GLY A 58 1.10 2.43 20.76
CA GLY A 58 1.71 2.38 19.43
C GLY A 58 0.88 1.59 18.42
N LEU A 59 0.29 0.46 18.84
CA LEU A 59 -0.61 -0.31 18.01
C LEU A 59 -1.83 0.51 17.59
N VAL A 60 -2.55 1.10 18.56
CA VAL A 60 -3.79 1.85 18.26
C VAL A 60 -3.47 3.11 17.46
N ALA A 61 -2.46 3.87 17.86
CA ALA A 61 -2.05 5.09 17.17
C ALA A 61 -1.58 4.80 15.74
N GLY A 62 -0.75 3.77 15.56
CA GLY A 62 -0.25 3.35 14.25
C GLY A 62 -1.36 2.85 13.33
N ALA A 63 -2.28 2.02 13.84
CA ALA A 63 -3.41 1.52 13.05
C ALA A 63 -4.32 2.66 12.56
N MET A 64 -4.62 3.62 13.43
CA MET A 64 -5.42 4.80 13.08
C MET A 64 -4.69 5.70 12.10
N SER A 65 -3.39 5.95 12.30
CA SER A 65 -2.56 6.74 11.39
C SER A 65 -2.49 6.12 9.99
N MET A 66 -2.33 4.79 9.92
CA MET A 66 -2.29 4.06 8.65
C MET A 66 -3.63 4.10 7.92
N ALA A 67 -4.74 3.81 8.62
CA ALA A 67 -6.07 3.86 8.04
C ALA A 67 -6.42 5.28 7.54
N ALA A 68 -6.14 6.30 8.36
CA ALA A 68 -6.39 7.69 7.98
C ALA A 68 -5.49 8.12 6.82
N GLY A 69 -4.20 7.81 6.87
CA GLY A 69 -3.24 8.17 5.83
C GLY A 69 -3.60 7.55 4.47
N GLU A 70 -3.97 6.27 4.45
CA GLU A 70 -4.38 5.59 3.23
C GLU A 70 -5.73 6.12 2.72
N TYR A 71 -6.69 6.40 3.61
CA TYR A 71 -7.96 7.03 3.21
C TYR A 71 -7.73 8.41 2.57
N ILE A 72 -6.92 9.26 3.21
CA ILE A 72 -6.63 10.61 2.73
C ILE A 72 -5.91 10.54 1.38
N SER A 73 -4.88 9.69 1.26
CA SER A 73 -4.10 9.54 0.04
C SER A 73 -4.98 9.09 -1.14
N VAL A 74 -5.75 8.02 -0.95
CA VAL A 74 -6.60 7.46 -2.02
C VAL A 74 -7.80 8.36 -2.31
N SER A 75 -8.32 9.10 -1.32
CA SER A 75 -9.36 10.12 -1.56
C SER A 75 -8.82 11.27 -2.39
N SER A 76 -7.63 11.77 -2.10
CA SER A 76 -6.98 12.83 -2.88
C SER A 76 -6.73 12.40 -4.33
N GLN A 77 -6.33 11.14 -4.53
CA GLN A 77 -6.21 10.56 -5.87
C GLN A 77 -7.58 10.60 -6.57
N ARG A 78 -8.62 10.03 -5.95
CA ARG A 78 -9.98 10.01 -6.51
C ARG A 78 -10.48 11.42 -6.85
N ASP A 79 -10.23 12.40 -5.99
CA ASP A 79 -10.70 13.77 -6.20
C ASP A 79 -10.00 14.42 -7.40
N SER A 80 -8.73 14.08 -7.64
CA SER A 80 -7.96 14.51 -8.83
C SER A 80 -8.50 13.84 -10.10
N GLU A 81 -8.67 12.51 -10.07
CA GLU A 81 -9.26 11.74 -11.19
C GLU A 81 -10.64 12.28 -11.58
N GLN A 82 -11.49 12.56 -10.59
CA GLN A 82 -12.81 13.13 -10.83
C GLN A 82 -12.76 14.58 -11.33
N ALA A 83 -11.73 15.35 -10.98
CA ALA A 83 -11.54 16.69 -11.52
C ALA A 83 -11.15 16.63 -13.00
N ASP A 84 -10.27 15.71 -13.38
CA ASP A 84 -9.84 15.53 -14.76
C ASP A 84 -11.01 15.03 -15.63
N ILE A 85 -11.79 14.04 -15.17
CA ILE A 85 -13.01 13.59 -15.86
C ILE A 85 -14.01 14.73 -16.07
N ARG A 86 -14.14 15.66 -15.11
CA ARG A 86 -15.03 16.82 -15.26
C ARG A 86 -14.52 17.81 -16.30
N ARG A 87 -13.20 18.04 -16.37
CA ARG A 87 -12.58 18.89 -17.38
C ARG A 87 -12.74 18.27 -18.77
N GLU A 88 -12.50 16.98 -18.88
CA GLU A 88 -12.64 16.22 -20.12
C GLU A 88 -14.06 16.28 -20.66
N LYS A 89 -15.04 16.03 -19.79
CA LYS A 89 -16.45 16.15 -20.14
C LYS A 89 -16.83 17.56 -20.63
N GLN A 90 -16.18 18.59 -20.09
CA GLN A 90 -16.40 19.96 -20.52
C GLN A 90 -15.72 20.24 -21.86
N ALA A 91 -14.49 19.78 -22.07
CA ALA A 91 -13.75 19.91 -23.31
C ALA A 91 -14.49 19.22 -24.49
N LEU A 92 -15.01 18.01 -24.28
CA LEU A 92 -15.87 17.31 -25.23
C LEU A 92 -17.16 18.05 -25.57
N ALA A 93 -17.68 18.91 -24.68
CA ALA A 93 -18.85 19.72 -24.93
C ALA A 93 -18.51 21.04 -25.65
N ASP A 94 -17.37 21.64 -25.31
CA ASP A 94 -16.95 22.96 -25.79
C ASP A 94 -16.24 22.86 -27.16
N THR A 95 -15.43 21.82 -27.39
CA THR A 95 -14.54 21.66 -28.56
C THR A 95 -14.46 20.22 -29.10
N PRO A 96 -15.59 19.56 -29.46
CA PRO A 96 -15.61 18.13 -29.82
C PRO A 96 -14.72 17.75 -31.02
N GLU A 97 -14.56 18.65 -31.99
CA GLU A 97 -13.70 18.43 -33.16
C GLU A 97 -12.22 18.40 -32.76
N HIS A 98 -11.82 19.24 -31.80
CA HIS A 98 -10.46 19.30 -31.29
C HIS A 98 -10.11 18.07 -30.45
N GLU A 99 -11.01 17.63 -29.58
CA GLU A 99 -10.84 16.43 -28.76
C GLU A 99 -10.61 15.19 -29.64
N LEU A 100 -11.36 15.08 -30.74
CA LEU A 100 -11.19 13.98 -31.68
C LEU A 100 -9.80 14.01 -32.37
N GLU A 101 -9.32 15.20 -32.75
CA GLU A 101 -7.98 15.38 -33.31
C GLU A 101 -6.90 15.03 -32.28
N GLU A 102 -7.09 15.39 -31.01
CA GLU A 102 -6.20 15.06 -29.89
C GLU A 102 -6.12 13.55 -29.66
N LEU A 103 -7.26 12.86 -29.63
CA LEU A 103 -7.32 11.42 -29.48
C LEU A 103 -6.65 10.68 -30.67
N ALA A 104 -6.83 11.17 -31.90
CA ALA A 104 -6.13 10.65 -33.06
C ALA A 104 -4.60 10.87 -32.95
N ALA A 105 -4.17 12.07 -32.53
CA ALA A 105 -2.75 12.36 -32.31
C ALA A 105 -2.13 11.46 -31.22
N LEU A 106 -2.88 11.16 -30.15
CA LEU A 106 -2.47 10.22 -29.11
C LEU A 106 -2.20 8.82 -29.67
N TYR A 107 -3.10 8.28 -30.50
CA TYR A 107 -2.89 6.97 -31.13
C TYR A 107 -1.74 6.98 -32.13
N GLN A 108 -1.56 8.06 -32.87
CA GLN A 108 -0.39 8.20 -33.75
C GLN A 108 0.92 8.18 -32.95
N ALA A 109 0.97 8.88 -31.81
CA ALA A 109 2.11 8.86 -30.90
C ALA A 109 2.39 7.46 -30.32
N ARG A 110 1.34 6.62 -30.19
CA ARG A 110 1.44 5.20 -29.80
C ARG A 110 1.88 4.28 -30.94
N GLY A 111 2.05 4.79 -32.16
CA GLY A 111 2.61 4.08 -33.30
C GLY A 111 1.61 3.72 -34.40
N LEU A 112 0.37 4.20 -34.33
CA LEU A 112 -0.58 4.02 -35.44
C LEU A 112 -0.24 4.95 -36.61
N SER A 113 -0.58 4.53 -37.83
CA SER A 113 -0.55 5.45 -38.97
C SER A 113 -1.59 6.56 -38.79
N ALA A 114 -1.41 7.72 -39.43
CA ALA A 114 -2.38 8.81 -39.33
C ALA A 114 -3.80 8.39 -39.76
N GLU A 115 -3.91 7.58 -40.83
CA GLU A 115 -5.18 7.06 -41.30
C GLU A 115 -5.83 6.12 -40.27
N THR A 116 -5.06 5.17 -39.72
CA THR A 116 -5.59 4.23 -38.72
C THR A 116 -5.95 4.93 -37.41
N ALA A 117 -5.14 5.90 -36.97
CA ALA A 117 -5.38 6.66 -35.75
C ALA A 117 -6.69 7.47 -35.83
N ALA A 118 -6.95 8.12 -36.97
CA ALA A 118 -8.21 8.82 -37.22
C ALA A 118 -9.42 7.87 -37.20
N ILE A 119 -9.30 6.69 -37.83
CA ILE A 119 -10.36 5.66 -37.80
C ILE A 119 -10.64 5.21 -36.36
N VAL A 120 -9.60 4.86 -35.60
CA VAL A 120 -9.75 4.39 -34.21
C VAL A 120 -10.38 5.47 -33.33
N ALA A 121 -9.92 6.72 -33.43
CA ALA A 121 -10.47 7.83 -32.66
C ALA A 121 -11.96 8.04 -32.98
N HIS A 122 -12.35 8.00 -34.26
CA HIS A 122 -13.75 8.11 -34.67
C HIS A 122 -14.62 6.96 -34.17
N GLU A 123 -14.19 5.72 -34.35
CA GLU A 123 -14.97 4.54 -33.98
C GLU A 123 -15.18 4.44 -32.47
N LEU A 124 -14.14 4.73 -31.66
CA LEU A 124 -14.25 4.72 -30.21
C LEU A 124 -15.06 5.90 -29.68
N SER A 125 -14.88 7.10 -30.25
CA SER A 125 -15.67 8.28 -29.88
C SER A 125 -17.15 8.15 -30.25
N ALA A 126 -17.48 7.41 -31.33
CA ALA A 126 -18.86 7.15 -31.71
C ALA A 126 -19.60 6.25 -30.71
N LEU A 127 -18.88 5.38 -29.99
CA LEU A 127 -19.45 4.53 -28.94
C LEU A 127 -19.61 5.30 -27.64
N ASP A 128 -18.53 5.89 -27.14
CA ASP A 128 -18.52 6.70 -25.92
C ASP A 128 -17.26 7.60 -25.91
N PRO A 129 -17.40 8.89 -26.25
CA PRO A 129 -16.25 9.79 -26.36
C PRO A 129 -15.60 10.03 -25.00
N LEU A 130 -16.39 10.14 -23.93
CA LEU A 130 -15.82 10.32 -22.59
C LEU A 130 -15.06 9.07 -22.15
N ALA A 131 -15.61 7.88 -22.37
CA ALA A 131 -14.90 6.66 -22.01
C ALA A 131 -13.61 6.46 -22.81
N ALA A 132 -13.58 6.85 -24.09
CA ALA A 132 -12.38 6.79 -24.92
C ALA A 132 -11.26 7.67 -24.34
N HIS A 133 -11.55 8.94 -24.07
CA HIS A 133 -10.56 9.87 -23.48
C HIS A 133 -10.17 9.49 -22.05
N VAL A 134 -11.14 9.14 -21.18
CA VAL A 134 -10.85 8.73 -19.80
C VAL A 134 -9.92 7.51 -19.77
N ARG A 135 -10.15 6.52 -20.65
CA ARG A 135 -9.32 5.32 -20.72
C ARG A 135 -7.97 5.59 -21.37
N ASP A 136 -7.97 6.18 -22.55
CA ASP A 136 -6.79 6.25 -23.38
C ASP A 136 -5.95 7.49 -23.10
N GLU A 137 -6.54 8.65 -22.86
CA GLU A 137 -5.81 9.86 -22.55
C GLU A 137 -5.44 9.93 -21.05
N LEU A 138 -6.43 9.82 -20.16
CA LEU A 138 -6.21 9.92 -18.71
C LEU A 138 -5.64 8.63 -18.09
N GLY A 139 -5.67 7.51 -18.82
CA GLY A 139 -5.22 6.21 -18.32
C GLY A 139 -6.11 5.63 -17.20
N LEU A 140 -7.30 6.20 -17.00
CA LEU A 140 -8.23 5.80 -15.95
C LEU A 140 -9.11 4.66 -16.46
N SER A 141 -9.08 3.52 -15.77
CA SER A 141 -9.98 2.41 -16.05
C SER A 141 -10.66 1.91 -14.78
N ASP A 142 -11.83 1.31 -14.92
CA ASP A 142 -12.63 0.79 -13.79
C ASP A 142 -11.86 -0.18 -12.89
N HIS A 143 -10.87 -0.87 -13.44
CA HIS A 143 -10.00 -1.79 -12.72
C HIS A 143 -9.04 -1.11 -11.74
N PHE A 144 -8.78 0.19 -11.90
CA PHE A 144 -7.91 0.99 -11.01
C PHE A 144 -8.66 2.06 -10.22
N ALA A 145 -10.00 2.01 -10.21
CA ALA A 145 -10.80 2.98 -9.48
C ALA A 145 -10.32 3.12 -8.02
N ALA A 146 -10.01 4.34 -7.61
CA ALA A 146 -9.59 4.65 -6.26
C ALA A 146 -10.70 4.27 -5.27
N ARG A 147 -10.42 3.34 -4.34
CA ARG A 147 -11.34 2.86 -3.29
C ARG A 147 -10.81 3.20 -1.90
N PRO A 148 -11.01 4.44 -1.41
CA PRO A 148 -10.36 4.92 -0.19
C PRO A 148 -10.69 4.09 1.05
N LEU A 149 -11.97 3.76 1.26
CA LEU A 149 -12.40 2.99 2.43
C LEU A 149 -11.83 1.57 2.42
N GLN A 150 -11.75 0.94 1.25
CA GLN A 150 -11.18 -0.41 1.14
C GLN A 150 -9.68 -0.41 1.47
N ALA A 151 -8.93 0.57 0.95
CA ALA A 151 -7.49 0.67 1.21
C ALA A 151 -7.21 1.01 2.69
N ALA A 152 -7.98 1.92 3.28
CA ALA A 152 -7.90 2.29 4.69
C ALA A 152 -8.18 1.13 5.64
N LEU A 153 -9.27 0.39 5.41
CA LEU A 153 -9.62 -0.75 6.25
C LEU A 153 -8.62 -1.90 6.07
N ALA A 154 -8.16 -2.16 4.83
CA ALA A 154 -7.16 -3.18 4.57
C ALA A 154 -5.84 -2.90 5.28
N SER A 155 -5.32 -1.67 5.19
CA SER A 155 -4.08 -1.26 5.86
C SER A 155 -4.21 -1.23 7.38
N GLY A 156 -5.25 -0.58 7.91
CA GLY A 156 -5.47 -0.48 9.36
C GLY A 156 -5.70 -1.83 10.05
N ALA A 157 -6.48 -2.72 9.44
CA ALA A 157 -6.74 -4.05 9.99
C ALA A 157 -5.49 -4.93 9.96
N THR A 158 -4.76 -4.95 8.85
CA THR A 158 -3.52 -5.73 8.75
C THR A 158 -2.41 -5.21 9.65
N PHE A 159 -2.30 -3.88 9.80
CA PHE A 159 -1.44 -3.27 10.82
C PHE A 159 -1.80 -3.78 12.21
N SER A 160 -3.08 -3.69 12.59
CA SER A 160 -3.54 -4.08 13.93
C SER A 160 -3.23 -5.55 14.24
N VAL A 161 -3.52 -6.44 13.30
CA VAL A 161 -3.25 -7.88 13.44
C VAL A 161 -1.75 -8.15 13.56
N ALA A 162 -0.95 -7.52 12.72
CA ALA A 162 0.49 -7.77 12.69
C ALA A 162 1.22 -7.13 13.88
N ALA A 163 0.80 -5.95 14.33
CA ALA A 163 1.27 -5.28 15.53
C ALA A 163 0.87 -6.00 16.83
N ALA A 164 -0.24 -6.75 16.84
CA ALA A 164 -0.62 -7.55 17.99
C ALA A 164 0.41 -8.66 18.30
N ILE A 165 1.19 -9.11 17.30
CA ILE A 165 2.21 -10.15 17.45
C ILE A 165 3.32 -9.71 18.43
N PRO A 166 4.04 -8.59 18.22
CA PRO A 166 5.05 -8.14 19.19
C PRO A 166 4.44 -7.73 20.55
N VAL A 167 3.21 -7.19 20.57
CA VAL A 167 2.52 -6.87 21.85
C VAL A 167 2.24 -8.14 22.65
N ALA A 168 1.73 -9.19 22.01
CA ALA A 168 1.50 -10.48 22.64
C ALA A 168 2.81 -11.11 23.12
N ALA A 169 3.90 -10.99 22.35
CA ALA A 169 5.22 -11.45 22.78
C ALA A 169 5.70 -10.71 24.03
N ALA A 170 5.50 -9.39 24.10
CA ALA A 170 5.86 -8.60 25.28
C ALA A 170 5.01 -8.94 26.51
N TYR A 171 3.71 -9.19 26.32
CA TYR A 171 2.78 -9.55 27.40
C TYR A 171 3.04 -10.94 27.99
N LEU A 172 3.39 -11.91 27.15
CA LEU A 172 3.61 -13.29 27.58
C LEU A 172 5.03 -13.54 28.10
N ALA A 173 6.00 -12.70 27.73
CA ALA A 173 7.39 -12.88 28.12
C ALA A 173 7.63 -12.51 29.59
N PRO A 174 8.46 -13.29 30.33
CA PRO A 174 8.99 -12.85 31.61
C PRO A 174 9.77 -11.54 31.47
N ALA A 175 9.67 -10.65 32.46
CA ALA A 175 10.28 -9.32 32.44
C ALA A 175 11.78 -9.33 32.07
N SER A 176 12.53 -10.34 32.51
CA SER A 176 13.96 -10.49 32.25
C SER A 176 14.33 -10.79 30.80
N VAL A 177 13.38 -11.22 29.96
CA VAL A 177 13.63 -11.65 28.57
C VAL A 177 12.71 -10.99 27.54
N ILE A 178 11.97 -9.94 27.91
CA ILE A 178 11.04 -9.23 27.01
C ILE A 178 11.73 -8.82 25.70
N ILE A 179 12.90 -8.18 25.77
CA ILE A 179 13.62 -7.71 24.58
C ILE A 179 13.92 -8.88 23.63
N LEU A 180 14.45 -9.98 24.17
CA LEU A 180 14.81 -11.15 23.36
C LEU A 180 13.56 -11.82 22.76
N ALA A 181 12.49 -11.96 23.54
CA ALA A 181 11.24 -12.57 23.09
C ALA A 181 10.60 -11.76 21.95
N VAL A 182 10.47 -10.44 22.13
CA VAL A 182 9.89 -9.55 21.11
C VAL A 182 10.75 -9.52 19.86
N LEU A 183 12.08 -9.47 19.99
CA LEU A 183 12.99 -9.51 18.85
C LEU A 183 12.82 -10.78 18.02
N ILE A 184 12.89 -11.96 18.66
CA ILE A 184 12.78 -13.25 17.96
C ILE A 184 11.43 -13.40 17.28
N VAL A 185 10.34 -13.12 18.00
CA VAL A 185 8.98 -13.25 17.46
C VAL A 185 8.76 -12.27 16.31
N SER A 186 9.24 -11.04 16.42
CA SER A 186 9.09 -10.02 15.36
C SER A 186 9.91 -10.39 14.13
N VAL A 187 11.15 -10.84 14.28
CA VAL A 187 11.99 -11.30 13.15
C VAL A 187 11.36 -12.49 12.45
N ALA A 188 10.82 -13.46 13.20
CA ALA A 188 10.11 -14.59 12.63
C ALA A 188 8.85 -14.15 11.87
N ALA A 189 8.05 -13.25 12.45
CA ALA A 189 6.86 -12.70 11.81
C ALA A 189 7.20 -11.95 10.51
N LEU A 190 8.27 -11.14 10.51
CA LEU A 190 8.79 -10.45 9.33
C LEU A 190 9.27 -11.42 8.25
N ALA A 191 9.96 -12.50 8.63
CA ALA A 191 10.40 -13.51 7.68
C ALA A 191 9.20 -14.22 7.02
N ILE A 192 8.19 -14.59 7.80
CA ILE A 192 6.94 -15.17 7.31
C ILE A 192 6.22 -14.18 6.37
N LEU A 193 6.08 -12.92 6.79
CA LEU A 193 5.44 -11.88 5.98
C LEU A 193 6.18 -11.66 4.65
N GLY A 194 7.51 -11.60 4.68
CA GLY A 194 8.34 -11.48 3.48
C GLY A 194 8.16 -12.67 2.53
N ALA A 195 8.08 -13.89 3.06
CA ALA A 195 7.86 -15.11 2.27
C ALA A 195 6.45 -15.15 1.66
N LEU A 196 5.42 -14.79 2.44
CA LEU A 196 4.04 -14.69 1.97
C LEU A 196 3.90 -13.61 0.89
N GLY A 197 4.51 -12.45 1.08
CA GLY A 197 4.54 -11.36 0.10
C GLY A 197 5.24 -11.78 -1.20
N ALA A 198 6.36 -12.49 -1.11
CA ALA A 198 7.06 -13.02 -2.27
C ALA A 198 6.18 -14.01 -3.05
N ARG A 199 5.53 -14.94 -2.34
CA ARG A 199 4.64 -15.94 -2.97
C ARG A 199 3.42 -15.29 -3.61
N ALA A 200 2.81 -14.31 -2.95
CA ALA A 200 1.65 -13.59 -3.48
C ALA A 200 2.00 -12.75 -4.72
N GLY A 201 3.21 -12.21 -4.79
CA GLY A 201 3.70 -11.43 -5.92
C GLY A 201 4.48 -12.24 -6.98
N ALA A 202 4.51 -13.57 -6.87
CA ALA A 202 5.33 -14.45 -7.73
C ALA A 202 6.81 -14.00 -7.84
N ALA A 203 7.35 -13.44 -6.76
CA ALA A 203 8.69 -12.86 -6.68
C ALA A 203 9.70 -13.82 -6.02
N PRO A 204 11.02 -13.66 -6.27
CA PRO A 204 12.03 -14.48 -5.60
C PRO A 204 12.00 -14.27 -4.08
N MET A 205 11.96 -15.38 -3.34
CA MET A 205 11.71 -15.38 -1.89
C MET A 205 12.85 -14.76 -1.08
N VAL A 206 14.11 -15.06 -1.44
CA VAL A 206 15.29 -14.63 -0.68
C VAL A 206 15.42 -13.09 -0.64
N PRO A 207 15.36 -12.35 -1.78
CA PRO A 207 15.41 -10.88 -1.75
C PRO A 207 14.25 -10.23 -0.99
N ALA A 208 13.06 -10.80 -1.07
CA ALA A 208 11.89 -10.27 -0.40
C ALA A 208 12.01 -10.40 1.13
N VAL A 209 12.36 -11.59 1.61
CA VAL A 209 12.56 -11.87 3.04
C VAL A 209 13.74 -11.06 3.59
N SER A 210 14.87 -11.03 2.89
CA SER A 210 16.07 -10.32 3.37
C SER A 210 15.83 -8.82 3.51
N ARG A 211 15.12 -8.19 2.58
CA ARG A 211 14.77 -6.76 2.65
C ARG A 211 13.87 -6.46 3.85
N VAL A 212 12.83 -7.27 4.06
CA VAL A 212 11.85 -7.06 5.13
C VAL A 212 12.49 -7.28 6.51
N VAL A 213 13.21 -8.39 6.67
CA VAL A 213 13.90 -8.71 7.94
C VAL A 213 15.04 -7.72 8.20
N GLY A 214 15.84 -7.39 7.18
CA GLY A 214 16.98 -6.49 7.32
C GLY A 214 16.58 -5.10 7.79
N TRP A 215 15.59 -4.48 7.12
CA TRP A 215 15.07 -3.17 7.55
C TRP A 215 14.36 -3.23 8.91
N GLY A 216 13.66 -4.32 9.22
CA GLY A 216 13.03 -4.50 10.52
C GLY A 216 14.03 -4.59 11.67
N ILE A 217 15.08 -5.40 11.53
CA ILE A 217 16.17 -5.50 12.51
C ILE A 217 16.86 -4.14 12.68
N PHE A 218 17.13 -3.45 11.58
CA PHE A 218 17.77 -2.14 11.61
C PHE A 218 16.95 -1.10 12.38
N ALA A 219 15.63 -1.02 12.11
CA ALA A 219 14.73 -0.11 12.82
C ALA A 219 14.68 -0.42 14.32
N MET A 220 14.51 -1.69 14.68
CA MET A 220 14.49 -2.15 16.08
C MET A 220 15.82 -1.85 16.80
N ALA A 221 16.95 -2.01 16.12
CA ALA A 221 18.27 -1.73 16.69
C ALA A 221 18.45 -0.22 16.97
N ILE A 222 18.02 0.65 16.05
CA ILE A 222 18.06 2.10 16.24
C ILE A 222 17.19 2.52 17.42
N THR A 223 15.95 2.06 17.50
CA THR A 223 15.05 2.47 18.59
C THR A 223 15.49 1.92 19.93
N ALA A 224 16.02 0.69 19.98
CA ALA A 224 16.64 0.14 21.18
C ALA A 224 17.86 0.97 21.62
N ALA A 225 18.71 1.39 20.68
CA ALA A 225 19.85 2.25 20.98
C ALA A 225 19.43 3.61 21.54
N ILE A 226 18.39 4.24 20.95
CA ILE A 226 17.80 5.48 21.48
C ILE A 226 17.26 5.26 22.89
N GLY A 227 16.47 4.20 23.09
CA GLY A 227 15.93 3.85 24.41
C GLY A 227 17.01 3.69 25.47
N TRP A 228 18.07 2.94 25.13
CA TRP A 228 19.23 2.77 26.01
C TRP A 228 19.90 4.10 26.36
N LEU A 229 20.13 4.99 25.38
CA LEU A 229 20.72 6.30 25.63
C LEU A 229 19.91 7.13 26.63
N PHE A 230 18.58 7.11 26.52
CA PHE A 230 17.70 7.83 27.45
C PHE A 230 17.61 7.13 28.81
N GLY A 231 17.63 5.80 28.86
CA GLY A 231 17.64 5.04 30.13
C GLY A 231 18.91 5.22 30.95
N VAL A 232 20.05 5.52 30.32
CA VAL A 232 21.31 5.85 31.01
C VAL A 232 21.30 7.25 31.63
N SER A 233 20.38 8.13 31.20
CA SER A 233 20.32 9.53 31.63
C SER A 233 19.33 9.82 32.76
N VAL A 234 18.66 8.81 33.30
CA VAL A 234 17.68 8.90 34.40
C VAL A 234 18.19 8.23 35.67
#